data_AF-A0A0P4VNF5-F1
#
_entry.id   AF-A0A0P4VNF5-F1
#
_cell.length_a   1.000
_cell.length_b   1.000
_cell.length_c   1.000
_cell.angle_alpha   90.00
_cell.angle_beta   90.00
_cell.angle_gamma   90.00
#
_symmetry.space_group_name_H-M   'P 1'
#
loop_
_entity.id
_entity.type
_entity.pdbx_description
1 polymer ?
#
loop_
_entity_poly.entity_id
_entity_poly.type
_entity_poly.pdbx_seq_one_letter_code
_entity_poly.pdbx_strand_id
1 'polypeptide(L)'
;MGVTILQQFPMLENRTGPQTIEVLTKRVVALGAVQCGQFLVDCDTYISMPSLGPQRTVHVLHNSEQPASVFSLLETGTKTIPLVADGLFDLLMLKMTPIYTKKQGKIESKGPRFELADFCIKLGSVTISQNFKGVLVEVEYRPCVVPSSCAGLLREFLQGFLGSCVQGLPPYLQSRMDEIYQPLDT
;
A
#
# COMPACT_ATOMS: atom_id res chain seq x y z
N MET A 1 -8.27 -2.32 13.17
CA MET A 1 -8.58 -1.74 11.86
C MET A 1 -8.79 -0.27 12.09
N GLY A 2 -7.77 0.52 11.77
CA GLY A 2 -7.81 1.97 11.80
C GLY A 2 -7.89 2.58 10.41
N VAL A 3 -8.00 3.90 10.34
CA VAL A 3 -7.86 4.66 9.09
C VAL A 3 -6.38 4.73 8.71
N THR A 4 -6.08 4.39 7.46
CA THR A 4 -4.71 4.37 6.94
C THR A 4 -4.52 5.43 5.85
N ILE A 5 -3.39 6.14 5.90
CA ILE A 5 -2.92 7.01 4.82
C ILE A 5 -1.61 6.46 4.27
N LEU A 6 -1.58 6.26 2.96
CA LEU A 6 -0.39 5.88 2.20
C LEU A 6 0.13 7.11 1.43
N GLN A 7 1.41 7.44 1.59
CA GLN A 7 2.06 8.53 0.87
C GLN A 7 3.34 8.08 0.20
N GLN A 8 3.60 8.61 -1.00
CA GLN A 8 4.91 8.47 -1.62
C GLN A 8 5.88 9.47 -1.00
N PHE A 9 7.04 8.98 -0.56
CA PHE A 9 8.11 9.87 -0.11
C PHE A 9 8.97 10.29 -1.31
N PRO A 10 9.18 11.60 -1.54
CA PRO A 10 10.02 12.06 -2.64
C PRO A 10 11.46 11.59 -2.45
N MET A 11 11.99 10.93 -3.46
CA MET A 11 13.40 10.54 -3.46
C MET A 11 14.25 11.81 -3.57
N LEU A 12 15.14 12.01 -2.59
CA LEU A 12 16.12 13.08 -2.64
C LEU A 12 17.22 12.69 -3.63
N GLU A 13 17.62 13.64 -4.49
CA GLU A 13 18.76 13.47 -5.38
C GLU A 13 19.97 13.03 -4.55
N ASN A 14 20.64 11.96 -4.99
CA ASN A 14 21.80 11.31 -4.34
C ASN A 14 21.53 10.36 -3.17
N ARG A 15 20.27 9.98 -2.88
CA ARG A 15 19.99 8.91 -1.89
C ARG A 15 19.45 7.65 -2.53
N THR A 16 19.94 6.51 -2.06
CA THR A 16 19.35 5.21 -2.40
C THR A 16 18.09 4.96 -1.57
N GLY A 17 17.25 4.03 -2.02
CA GLY A 17 16.08 3.58 -1.25
C GLY A 17 16.42 3.19 0.19
N PRO A 18 17.41 2.29 0.42
CA PRO A 18 17.83 1.92 1.76
C PRO A 18 18.27 3.10 2.63
N GLN A 19 19.05 4.04 2.08
CA GLN A 19 19.47 5.25 2.81
C GLN A 19 18.28 6.12 3.21
N THR A 20 17.26 6.20 2.34
CA THR A 20 16.04 6.95 2.61
C THR A 20 15.23 6.30 3.73
N ILE A 21 15.08 4.97 3.71
CA ILE A 21 14.43 4.21 4.79
C ILE A 21 15.17 4.39 6.11
N GLU A 22 16.50 4.39 6.12
CA GLU A 22 17.31 4.60 7.34
C GLU A 22 17.09 6.00 7.92
N VAL A 23 17.04 7.04 7.07
CA VAL A 23 16.76 8.41 7.51
C VAL A 23 15.36 8.52 8.12
N LEU A 24 14.35 7.94 7.47
CA LEU A 24 12.99 7.94 7.99
C LEU A 24 12.87 7.14 9.30
N THR A 25 13.56 6.01 9.38
CA THR A 25 13.67 5.21 10.62
C THR A 25 14.20 6.06 11.77
N LYS A 26 15.31 6.78 11.56
CA LYS A 26 15.88 7.67 12.59
C LYS A 26 14.88 8.74 13.04
N ARG A 27 14.11 9.33 12.12
CA ARG A 27 13.08 10.34 12.46
C ARG A 27 11.93 9.74 13.27
N VAL A 28 11.42 8.60 12.85
CA VAL A 28 10.31 7.91 13.52
C VAL A 28 10.72 7.43 14.92
N VAL A 29 11.93 6.89 15.07
CA VAL A 29 12.49 6.52 16.39
C VAL A 29 12.73 7.75 17.27
N ALA A 30 13.17 8.87 16.71
CA ALA A 30 13.32 10.13 17.46
C ALA A 30 11.99 10.69 17.99
N LEU A 31 10.86 10.34 17.38
CA LEU A 31 9.52 10.61 17.90
C LEU A 31 9.09 9.65 19.02
N GLY A 32 9.92 8.66 19.35
CA GLY A 32 9.64 7.64 20.38
C GLY A 32 9.00 6.36 19.86
N ALA A 33 8.90 6.18 18.53
CA ALA A 33 8.33 4.96 17.97
C ALA A 33 9.26 3.76 18.16
N VAL A 34 8.68 2.59 18.41
CA VAL A 34 9.40 1.34 18.61
C VAL A 34 9.23 0.45 17.38
N GLN A 35 10.31 -0.15 16.89
CA GLN A 35 10.22 -1.10 15.79
C GLN A 35 9.59 -2.41 16.27
N CYS A 36 8.45 -2.77 15.71
CA CYS A 36 7.66 -3.94 16.13
C CYS A 36 7.61 -5.04 15.06
N GLY A 37 8.36 -4.91 13.96
CA GLY A 37 8.48 -5.97 12.96
C GLY A 37 8.83 -5.47 11.56
N GLN A 38 8.42 -6.26 10.58
CA GLN A 38 8.51 -5.95 9.15
C GLN A 38 7.18 -6.29 8.48
N PHE A 39 6.93 -5.68 7.33
CA PHE A 39 5.78 -5.99 6.50
C PHE A 39 6.22 -6.29 5.07
N LEU A 40 5.38 -7.01 4.35
CA LEU A 40 5.53 -7.33 2.94
C LEU A 40 4.17 -7.22 2.26
N VAL A 41 4.11 -6.41 1.22
CA VAL A 41 3.01 -6.39 0.25
C VAL A 41 3.57 -6.79 -1.09
N ASP A 42 3.05 -7.85 -1.67
CA ASP A 42 3.38 -8.22 -3.04
C ASP A 42 2.18 -8.07 -3.97
N CYS A 43 2.47 -7.78 -5.24
CA CYS A 43 1.47 -7.61 -6.28
C CYS A 43 1.90 -8.36 -7.55
N ASP A 44 1.05 -9.31 -7.93
CA ASP A 44 1.10 -10.02 -9.19
C ASP A 44 0.12 -9.40 -10.18
N THR A 45 0.61 -9.06 -11.37
CA THR A 45 -0.20 -8.44 -12.42
C THR A 45 -0.48 -9.43 -13.53
N TYR A 46 -1.75 -9.56 -13.91
CA TYR A 46 -2.24 -10.42 -14.97
C TYR A 46 -2.92 -9.57 -16.03
N ILE A 47 -2.71 -9.93 -17.30
CA ILE A 47 -3.23 -9.18 -18.45
C ILE A 47 -4.09 -10.13 -19.27
N SER A 48 -5.29 -9.69 -19.64
CA SER A 48 -6.19 -10.50 -20.47
C SER A 48 -5.63 -10.71 -21.87
N MET A 49 -5.94 -11.86 -22.46
CA MET A 49 -5.60 -12.17 -23.85
C MET A 49 -6.22 -11.13 -24.80
N PRO A 50 -5.47 -10.63 -25.81
CA PRO A 50 -5.99 -9.64 -26.76
C PRO A 50 -7.21 -10.13 -27.57
N SER A 51 -7.36 -11.44 -27.74
CA SER A 51 -8.48 -12.07 -28.45
C SER A 51 -9.84 -11.90 -27.76
N LEU A 52 -9.86 -11.49 -26.48
CA LEU A 52 -11.08 -11.32 -25.68
C LEU A 52 -11.64 -9.89 -25.75
N GLY A 53 -11.08 -9.03 -26.60
CA GLY A 53 -11.49 -7.64 -26.77
C GLY A 53 -10.58 -6.66 -26.02
N PRO A 54 -11.14 -5.55 -25.49
CA PRO A 54 -10.36 -4.55 -24.76
C PRO A 54 -9.55 -5.19 -23.63
N GLN A 55 -8.26 -4.87 -23.57
CA GLN A 55 -7.35 -5.43 -22.59
C GLN A 55 -7.75 -5.04 -21.18
N ARG A 56 -7.81 -6.03 -20.29
CA ARG A 56 -8.12 -5.87 -18.87
C ARG A 56 -6.90 -6.31 -18.07
N THR A 57 -6.67 -5.61 -16.98
CA THR A 57 -5.55 -5.91 -16.07
C THR A 57 -6.12 -6.34 -14.73
N VAL A 58 -5.66 -7.45 -14.19
CA VAL A 58 -5.99 -7.91 -12.84
C VAL A 58 -4.73 -7.83 -12.00
N HIS A 59 -4.76 -7.02 -10.95
CA HIS A 59 -3.75 -7.00 -9.91
C HIS A 59 -4.22 -7.89 -8.77
N VAL A 60 -3.33 -8.74 -8.26
CA VAL A 60 -3.56 -9.62 -7.11
C VAL A 60 -2.52 -9.26 -6.07
N LEU A 61 -2.97 -8.80 -4.91
CA LEU A 61 -2.13 -8.31 -3.83
C LEU A 61 -2.23 -9.21 -2.61
N HIS A 62 -1.08 -9.50 -2.03
CA HIS A 62 -0.93 -10.20 -0.76
C HIS A 62 -0.32 -9.26 0.25
N ASN A 63 -0.95 -9.14 1.41
CA ASN A 63 -0.41 -8.36 2.53
C ASN A 63 -0.09 -9.31 3.68
N SER A 64 1.16 -9.31 4.12
CA SER A 64 1.62 -10.14 5.25
C SER A 64 0.84 -9.90 6.55
N GLU A 65 0.20 -8.73 6.69
CA GLU A 65 -0.61 -8.39 7.86
C GLU A 65 -2.08 -8.86 7.75
N GLN A 66 -2.53 -9.26 6.57
CA GLN A 66 -3.85 -9.86 6.32
C GLN A 66 -3.66 -11.17 5.54
N PRO A 67 -2.97 -12.18 6.14
CA PRO A 67 -2.58 -13.39 5.42
C PRO A 67 -3.75 -14.27 4.98
N ALA A 68 -4.94 -14.07 5.56
CA ALA A 68 -6.16 -14.79 5.19
C ALA A 68 -6.91 -14.14 4.00
N SER A 69 -6.47 -12.96 3.54
CA SER A 69 -7.14 -12.18 2.51
C SER A 69 -6.24 -11.99 1.30
N VAL A 70 -6.84 -12.16 0.12
CA VAL A 70 -6.25 -11.79 -1.17
C VAL A 70 -7.04 -10.60 -1.69
N PHE A 71 -6.35 -9.50 -1.96
CA PHE A 71 -6.95 -8.30 -2.51
C PHE A 71 -6.75 -8.31 -4.01
N SER A 72 -7.77 -7.97 -4.79
CA SER A 72 -7.65 -7.91 -6.24
C SER A 72 -8.29 -6.66 -6.81
N LEU A 73 -7.63 -6.06 -7.80
CA LEU A 73 -8.11 -4.91 -8.55
C LEU A 73 -8.22 -5.28 -10.02
N LEU A 74 -9.43 -5.29 -10.56
CA LEU A 74 -9.68 -5.47 -11.99
C LEU A 74 -9.83 -4.09 -12.66
N GLU A 75 -8.88 -3.76 -13.52
CA GLU A 75 -8.90 -2.55 -14.35
C GLU A 75 -9.43 -2.87 -15.74
N THR A 76 -10.49 -2.17 -16.15
CA THR A 76 -11.09 -2.28 -17.48
C THR A 76 -10.95 -0.99 -18.31
N GLY A 77 -9.98 -0.15 -17.97
CA GLY A 77 -9.69 1.14 -18.61
C GLY A 77 -10.56 2.29 -18.11
N THR A 78 -11.87 2.08 -17.95
CA THR A 78 -12.82 3.11 -17.45
C THR A 78 -13.24 2.90 -16.00
N LYS A 79 -12.98 1.71 -15.44
CA LYS A 79 -13.36 1.34 -14.08
C LYS A 79 -12.28 0.48 -13.45
N THR A 80 -12.13 0.65 -12.15
CA THR A 80 -11.35 -0.25 -11.27
C THR A 80 -12.35 -0.93 -10.35
N ILE A 81 -12.42 -2.26 -10.42
CA ILE A 81 -13.33 -3.07 -9.63
C ILE A 81 -12.50 -3.79 -8.56
N PRO A 82 -12.62 -3.38 -7.29
CA PRO A 82 -11.95 -4.06 -6.20
C PRO A 82 -12.70 -5.33 -5.76
N LEU A 83 -11.94 -6.33 -5.31
CA LEU A 83 -12.43 -7.60 -4.76
C LEU A 83 -11.54 -8.01 -3.58
N VAL A 84 -12.15 -8.55 -2.53
CA VAL A 84 -11.44 -9.26 -1.46
C VAL A 84 -11.89 -10.71 -1.49
N ALA A 85 -10.94 -11.63 -1.52
CA ALA A 85 -11.16 -13.07 -1.55
C ALA A 85 -10.24 -13.78 -0.54
N ASP A 86 -10.36 -15.10 -0.44
CA ASP A 86 -9.43 -15.94 0.31
C ASP A 86 -8.28 -16.45 -0.59
N GLY A 87 -7.39 -17.26 -0.02
CA GLY A 87 -6.25 -17.84 -0.74
C GLY A 87 -6.60 -18.80 -1.89
N LEU A 88 -7.87 -19.22 -2.04
CA LEU A 88 -8.29 -20.02 -3.20
C LEU A 88 -8.34 -19.18 -4.48
N PHE A 89 -8.34 -17.85 -4.36
CA PHE A 89 -8.28 -16.95 -5.52
C PHE A 89 -7.00 -17.13 -6.34
N ASP A 90 -5.85 -17.41 -5.71
CA ASP A 90 -4.61 -17.69 -6.44
C ASP A 90 -4.73 -18.97 -7.28
N LEU A 91 -5.40 -19.99 -6.73
CA LEU A 91 -5.66 -21.23 -7.45
C LEU A 91 -6.59 -20.98 -8.65
N LEU A 92 -7.60 -20.12 -8.49
CA LEU A 92 -8.43 -19.67 -9.60
C LEU A 92 -7.58 -18.99 -10.68
N MET A 93 -6.71 -18.05 -10.31
CA MET A 93 -5.85 -17.34 -11.26
C MET A 93 -4.90 -18.28 -12.01
N LEU A 94 -4.40 -19.33 -11.37
CA LEU A 94 -3.63 -20.39 -12.02
C LEU A 94 -4.43 -21.17 -13.08
N LYS A 95 -5.74 -21.36 -12.86
CA LYS A 95 -6.64 -22.02 -13.83
C LYS A 95 -7.09 -21.08 -14.94
N MET A 96 -7.04 -19.77 -14.73
CA MET A 96 -7.44 -18.75 -15.69
C MET A 96 -6.35 -18.40 -16.71
N THR A 97 -5.25 -19.17 -16.78
CA THR A 97 -4.16 -18.98 -17.74
C THR A 97 -4.58 -18.92 -19.22
N PRO A 98 -5.66 -19.58 -19.70
CA PRO A 98 -6.14 -19.39 -21.08
C PRO A 98 -6.71 -18.00 -21.36
N ILE A 99 -7.08 -17.27 -20.31
CA ILE A 99 -7.76 -15.96 -20.36
C ILE A 99 -6.80 -14.84 -19.95
N TYR A 100 -5.95 -15.09 -18.96
CA TYR A 100 -5.04 -14.13 -18.35
C TYR A 100 -3.60 -14.63 -18.35
N THR A 101 -2.68 -13.79 -18.83
CA THR A 101 -1.24 -14.05 -18.77
C THR A 101 -0.60 -13.21 -17.67
N LYS A 102 0.20 -13.84 -16.80
CA LYS A 102 0.95 -13.15 -15.76
C LYS A 102 2.06 -12.30 -16.39
N LYS A 103 2.06 -10.99 -16.10
CA LYS A 103 3.09 -10.04 -16.54
C LYS A 103 4.40 -10.35 -15.79
N GLN A 104 5.51 -10.29 -16.52
CA GLN A 104 6.83 -10.34 -15.89
C GLN A 104 7.08 -9.05 -15.10
N GLY A 105 7.59 -9.18 -13.87
CA GLY A 105 7.77 -8.06 -12.96
C GLY A 105 6.91 -8.18 -11.71
N LYS A 106 7.33 -8.99 -10.74
CA LYS A 106 6.71 -9.01 -9.41
C LYS A 106 6.97 -7.65 -8.75
N ILE A 107 5.90 -6.97 -8.37
CA ILE A 107 5.95 -5.71 -7.63
C ILE A 107 5.95 -6.07 -6.16
N GLU A 108 6.82 -5.46 -5.38
CA GLU A 108 6.96 -5.71 -3.95
C GLU A 108 7.16 -4.40 -3.20
N SER A 109 6.46 -4.22 -2.08
CA SER A 109 6.73 -3.20 -1.08
C SER A 109 7.06 -3.90 0.23
N LYS A 110 8.24 -3.63 0.78
CA LYS A 110 8.65 -4.20 2.07
C LYS A 110 9.43 -3.21 2.90
N GLY A 111 9.40 -3.40 4.21
CA GLY A 111 10.28 -2.67 5.11
C GLY A 111 9.89 -2.76 6.57
N PRO A 112 10.50 -1.92 7.42
CA PRO A 112 10.26 -1.94 8.85
C PRO A 112 8.87 -1.39 9.22
N ARG A 113 8.33 -1.95 10.27
CA ARG A 113 7.06 -1.57 10.91
C ARG A 113 7.34 -1.05 12.32
N PHE A 114 6.73 0.06 12.68
CA PHE A 114 6.87 0.71 13.97
C PHE A 114 5.51 0.97 14.61
N GLU A 115 5.51 1.08 15.93
CA GLU A 115 4.35 1.48 16.72
C GLU A 115 4.71 2.68 17.59
N LEU A 116 3.79 3.63 17.66
CA LEU A 116 3.88 4.80 18.53
C LEU A 116 2.49 5.09 19.08
N ALA A 117 2.26 4.69 20.34
CA ALA A 117 0.93 4.72 20.95
C ALA A 117 -0.13 4.07 20.04
N ASP A 118 -1.10 4.85 19.58
CA ASP A 118 -2.23 4.42 18.75
C ASP A 118 -1.90 4.33 17.25
N PHE A 119 -0.68 4.71 16.85
CA PHE A 119 -0.25 4.74 15.46
C PHE A 119 0.59 3.52 15.09
N CYS A 120 0.33 2.99 13.90
CA CYS A 120 1.21 2.05 13.20
C CYS A 120 1.87 2.76 12.03
N ILE A 121 3.19 2.63 11.89
CA ILE A 121 3.96 3.32 10.86
C ILE A 121 4.73 2.27 10.06
N LYS A 122 4.64 2.30 8.74
CA LYS A 122 5.38 1.41 7.87
C LYS A 122 6.18 2.21 6.86
N LEU A 123 7.46 1.86 6.72
CA LEU A 123 8.36 2.49 5.77
C LEU A 123 8.70 1.46 4.68
N GLY A 124 8.07 1.57 3.52
CA GLY A 124 8.16 0.59 2.43
C GLY A 124 9.13 1.00 1.34
N SER A 125 10.02 0.10 0.96
CA SER A 125 10.81 0.19 -0.27
C SER A 125 10.09 -0.58 -1.37
N VAL A 126 9.74 0.10 -2.46
CA VAL A 126 9.05 -0.48 -3.61
C VAL A 126 10.07 -0.97 -4.64
N THR A 127 9.92 -2.21 -5.09
CA THR A 127 10.75 -2.81 -6.14
C THR A 127 9.90 -3.49 -7.21
N ILE A 128 10.42 -3.56 -8.44
CA ILE A 128 9.84 -4.34 -9.55
C ILE A 128 10.95 -5.25 -10.08
N SER A 129 10.78 -6.57 -9.96
CA SER A 129 11.86 -7.54 -10.25
C SER A 129 13.16 -7.13 -9.55
N GLN A 130 13.10 -6.82 -8.26
CA GLN A 130 14.24 -6.35 -7.44
C GLN A 130 14.83 -4.99 -7.82
N ASN A 131 14.35 -4.33 -8.87
CA ASN A 131 14.75 -2.97 -9.21
C ASN A 131 13.96 -1.96 -8.39
N PHE A 132 14.65 -1.16 -7.58
CA PHE A 132 14.06 -0.11 -6.77
C PHE A 132 13.27 0.92 -7.61
N LYS A 133 12.08 1.30 -7.12
CA LYS A 133 11.18 2.29 -7.76
C LYS A 133 10.82 3.47 -6.87
N GLY A 134 10.84 3.33 -5.55
CA GLY A 134 10.51 4.43 -4.65
C GLY A 134 10.29 3.99 -3.20
N VAL A 135 9.98 4.97 -2.35
CA VAL A 135 9.62 4.77 -0.95
C VAL A 135 8.16 5.14 -0.73
N LEU A 136 7.44 4.29 -0.02
CA LEU A 136 6.10 4.53 0.49
C LEU A 136 6.14 4.65 2.01
N VAL A 137 5.33 5.55 2.55
CA VAL A 137 5.12 5.73 3.98
C VAL A 137 3.65 5.50 4.25
N GLU A 138 3.34 4.49 5.04
CA GLU A 138 1.98 4.16 5.45
C GLU A 138 1.84 4.45 6.94
N VAL A 139 0.79 5.18 7.31
CA VAL A 139 0.45 5.44 8.71
C VAL A 139 -1.01 5.08 8.95
N GLU A 140 -1.24 4.18 9.90
CA GLU A 140 -2.56 3.79 10.38
C GLU A 140 -2.81 4.40 11.77
N TYR A 141 -3.97 5.03 11.96
CA TYR A 141 -4.49 5.42 13.27
C TYR A 141 -5.56 4.43 13.71
N ARG A 142 -5.18 3.51 14.61
CA ARG A 142 -6.00 2.33 14.99
C ARG A 142 -7.33 2.62 15.69
N PRO A 143 -7.48 3.67 16.52
CA PRO A 143 -8.72 3.91 17.29
C PRO A 143 -9.91 4.41 16.47
N CYS A 144 -9.70 4.89 15.24
CA CYS A 144 -10.77 5.45 14.41
C CYS A 144 -10.94 4.66 13.13
N VAL A 145 -12.20 4.47 12.70
CA VAL A 145 -12.58 3.84 11.43
C VAL A 145 -13.26 4.81 10.46
N VAL A 146 -13.49 6.06 10.86
CA VAL A 146 -14.12 7.09 10.04
C VAL A 146 -13.08 8.14 9.67
N PRO A 147 -12.65 8.22 8.40
CA PRO A 147 -11.57 9.10 7.98
C PRO A 147 -11.78 10.58 8.32
N SER A 148 -12.99 11.12 8.20
CA SER A 148 -13.30 12.52 8.50
C SER A 148 -13.03 12.90 9.96
N SER A 149 -13.11 11.92 10.87
CA SER A 149 -12.87 12.13 12.31
C SER A 149 -11.39 12.17 12.69
N CYS A 150 -10.49 11.62 11.88
CA CYS A 150 -9.06 11.51 12.23
C CYS A 150 -8.10 12.00 11.13
N ALA A 151 -8.59 12.47 9.97
CA ALA A 151 -7.76 12.93 8.87
C ALA A 151 -6.80 14.08 9.26
N GLY A 152 -7.27 15.02 10.07
CA GLY A 152 -6.43 16.12 10.59
C GLY A 152 -5.29 15.61 11.45
N LEU A 153 -5.60 14.72 12.41
CA LEU A 153 -4.62 14.08 13.28
C LEU A 153 -3.56 13.29 12.50
N LEU A 154 -3.99 12.47 11.53
CA LEU A 154 -3.08 11.71 10.66
C LEU A 154 -2.17 12.63 9.84
N ARG A 155 -2.70 13.74 9.32
CA ARG A 155 -1.94 14.73 8.57
C ARG A 155 -0.88 15.42 9.45
N GLU A 156 -1.25 15.86 10.64
CA GLU A 156 -0.31 16.49 11.60
C GLU A 156 0.78 15.50 12.02
N PHE A 157 0.40 14.25 12.28
CA PHE A 157 1.33 13.18 12.60
C PHE A 157 2.36 12.96 11.48
N LEU A 158 1.90 12.85 10.23
CA LEU A 158 2.77 12.72 9.06
C LEU A 158 3.70 13.94 8.93
N GLN A 159 3.20 15.16 9.17
CA GLN A 159 4.01 16.38 9.11
C GLN A 159 5.13 16.39 10.14
N GLY A 160 4.93 15.74 11.29
CA GLY A 160 5.93 15.64 12.36
C GLY A 160 7.27 15.03 11.92
N PHE A 161 7.27 14.04 11.02
CA PHE A 161 8.52 13.39 10.55
C PHE A 161 8.80 13.50 9.05
N LEU A 162 7.78 13.79 8.23
CA LEU A 162 7.94 14.03 6.80
C LEU A 162 8.09 15.52 6.46
N GLY A 163 7.71 16.43 7.36
CA GLY A 163 7.78 17.86 7.16
C GLY A 163 6.91 18.33 5.99
N SER A 164 7.47 19.16 5.11
CA SER A 164 6.78 19.70 3.93
C SER A 164 6.53 18.68 2.81
N CYS A 165 7.04 17.44 2.94
CA CYS A 165 6.83 16.40 1.93
C CYS A 165 5.43 15.77 2.01
N VAL A 166 4.64 16.09 3.03
CA VAL A 166 3.30 15.54 3.21
C VAL A 166 2.37 16.03 2.12
N GLN A 167 1.88 15.09 1.31
CA GLN A 167 0.90 15.38 0.28
C GLN A 167 -0.49 15.61 0.89
N GLY A 168 -1.43 16.14 0.09
CA GLY A 168 -2.83 16.26 0.48
C GLY A 168 -3.46 14.90 0.82
N LEU A 169 -4.71 14.92 1.29
CA LEU A 169 -5.49 13.69 1.45
C LEU A 169 -5.52 12.92 0.11
N PRO A 170 -5.19 11.63 0.10
CA PRO A 170 -5.19 10.84 -1.12
C PRO A 170 -6.57 10.87 -1.81
N PRO A 171 -6.63 10.93 -3.15
CA PRO A 171 -7.90 11.00 -3.87
C PRO A 171 -8.86 9.85 -3.55
N TYR A 172 -8.33 8.65 -3.29
CA TYR A 172 -9.11 7.47 -2.94
C TYR A 172 -9.89 7.62 -1.62
N LEU A 173 -9.39 8.46 -0.69
CA LEU A 173 -10.05 8.75 0.58
C LEU A 173 -11.06 9.89 0.49
N GLN A 174 -10.88 10.83 -0.45
CA GLN A 174 -11.71 12.05 -0.52
C GLN A 174 -13.19 11.75 -0.77
N SER A 175 -13.49 10.72 -1.57
CA SER A 175 -14.86 10.32 -1.87
C SER A 175 -15.53 9.48 -0.77
N ARG A 176 -14.78 9.02 0.24
CA ARG A 176 -15.24 8.09 1.28
C ARG A 176 -14.95 8.60 2.70
N MET A 177 -14.90 9.92 2.88
CA MET A 177 -14.47 10.54 4.15
C MET A 177 -15.36 10.16 5.33
N ASP A 178 -16.67 9.97 5.10
CA ASP A 178 -17.66 9.67 6.14
C ASP A 178 -18.10 8.20 6.16
N GLU A 179 -17.44 7.34 5.36
CA GLU A 179 -17.70 5.91 5.33
C GLU A 179 -16.81 5.14 6.32
N ILE A 180 -17.19 3.90 6.63
CA ILE A 180 -16.35 3.00 7.41
C ILE A 180 -15.17 2.56 6.55
N TYR A 181 -13.96 2.90 6.99
CA TYR A 181 -12.71 2.54 6.34
C TYR A 181 -12.47 1.03 6.40
N GLN A 182 -12.14 0.44 5.25
CA GLN A 182 -11.81 -0.97 5.10
C GLN A 182 -10.36 -1.13 4.62
N PRO A 183 -9.72 -2.30 4.82
CA PRO A 183 -8.33 -2.50 4.37
C PRO A 183 -8.20 -2.41 2.85
N LEU A 184 -9.29 -2.67 2.12
CA LEU A 184 -9.37 -2.52 0.67
C LEU A 184 -9.22 -1.06 0.21
N ASP A 185 -9.47 -0.10 1.09
CA ASP A 185 -9.35 1.33 0.80
C ASP A 185 -7.90 1.84 0.93
N THR A 186 -6.92 1.02 1.32
CA THR A 186 -5.48 1.36 1.34
C THR A 186 -4.81 0.99 0.03
#